data_AF-A0AAD7JBY9-F1
#
_entry.id   AF-A0AAD7JBY9-F1
#
_cell.length_a   1.000
_cell.length_b   1.000
_cell.length_c   1.000
_cell.angle_alpha   90.00
_cell.angle_beta   90.00
_cell.angle_gamma   90.00
#
_symmetry.space_group_name_H-M   'P 1'
#
loop_
_entity.id
_entity.type
_entity.pdbx_description
1 polymer ?
#
loop_
_entity_poly.entity_id
_entity_poly.type
_entity_poly.pdbx_seq_one_letter_code
_entity_poly.pdbx_strand_id
1 'polypeptide(L)'
;DLGDGYVLLRAKDRFRHIICGAAGRAIRTYLESRNDGPMTGTLSVARWARLQLPNGQIARSAWKEGKRPLNKVRMARNVKFFSVPTHHFGEIQFFFRALVDGVPEVFALLDHYSDPDEEILTKSYKTIWLCDHGQGKFLIVIPVKTIFPLLL
;
A
#
# COMPACT_ATOMS: atom_id res chain seq x y z
N ASP A 1 -16.64 8.65 1.22
CA ASP A 1 -16.37 8.25 2.61
C ASP A 1 -16.24 6.72 2.67
N LEU A 2 -15.36 6.18 3.51
CA LEU A 2 -15.19 4.75 3.82
C LEU A 2 -15.52 4.42 5.29
N GLY A 3 -16.01 5.41 6.06
CA GLY A 3 -16.14 5.34 7.51
C GLY A 3 -14.82 5.65 8.23
N ASP A 4 -14.90 5.92 9.53
CA ASP A 4 -13.76 6.13 10.45
C ASP A 4 -12.79 7.24 10.00
N GLY A 5 -13.26 8.21 9.21
CA GLY A 5 -12.44 9.30 8.67
C GLY A 5 -11.58 8.94 7.46
N TYR A 6 -11.69 7.72 6.91
CA TYR A 6 -10.97 7.32 5.69
C TYR A 6 -11.70 7.74 4.41
N VAL A 7 -11.00 8.34 3.45
CA VAL A 7 -11.61 8.78 2.17
C VAL A 7 -10.69 8.54 0.97
N LEU A 8 -11.17 7.78 -0.02
CA LEU A 8 -10.52 7.73 -1.35
C LEU A 8 -10.73 9.06 -2.10
N LEU A 9 -9.64 9.70 -2.52
CA LEU A 9 -9.70 10.98 -3.23
C LEU A 9 -9.68 10.80 -4.75
N ARG A 10 -10.19 11.79 -5.50
CA ARG A 10 -10.43 11.76 -6.96
C ARG A 10 -9.22 11.45 -7.84
N ALA A 11 -8.00 11.43 -7.29
CA ALA A 11 -6.81 11.05 -8.03
C ALA A 11 -6.80 9.54 -8.35
N LYS A 12 -7.64 9.11 -9.29
CA LYS A 12 -7.85 7.71 -9.69
C LYS A 12 -7.73 7.49 -11.20
N ASP A 13 -7.59 6.24 -11.62
CA ASP A 13 -7.75 5.83 -13.01
C ASP A 13 -9.17 6.14 -13.50
N ARG A 14 -9.27 6.45 -14.81
CA ARG A 14 -10.55 6.62 -15.49
C ARG A 14 -11.23 5.26 -15.74
N PHE A 15 -10.44 4.23 -16.01
CA PHE A 15 -10.90 2.87 -16.35
C PHE A 15 -10.17 1.83 -15.49
N ARG A 16 -10.70 0.61 -15.45
CA ARG A 16 -9.99 -0.51 -14.81
C ARG A 16 -8.89 -0.99 -15.76
N HIS A 17 -7.76 -1.38 -15.20
CA HIS A 17 -6.63 -1.92 -15.94
C HIS A 17 -6.31 -3.31 -15.44
N ILE A 18 -5.95 -4.19 -16.38
CA ILE A 18 -5.43 -5.52 -16.07
C ILE A 18 -4.13 -5.34 -15.27
N ILE A 19 -4.05 -5.99 -14.11
CA ILE A 19 -2.85 -5.98 -13.28
C ILE A 19 -2.10 -7.29 -13.50
N CYS A 20 -0.91 -7.20 -14.09
CA CYS A 20 -0.03 -8.32 -14.40
C CYS A 20 1.15 -8.41 -13.43
N GLY A 21 1.96 -9.47 -13.56
CA GLY A 21 3.22 -9.63 -12.83
C GLY A 21 3.04 -9.84 -11.33
N ALA A 22 4.01 -9.38 -10.54
CA ALA A 22 4.04 -9.57 -9.09
C ALA A 22 2.83 -8.91 -8.39
N ALA A 23 2.45 -7.70 -8.81
CA ALA A 23 1.29 -7.00 -8.28
C ALA A 23 0.00 -7.79 -8.50
N GLY A 24 -0.18 -8.35 -9.71
CA GLY A 24 -1.37 -9.13 -10.04
C GLY A 24 -1.45 -10.42 -9.21
N ARG A 25 -0.31 -11.10 -9.01
CA ARG A 25 -0.23 -12.28 -8.14
C ARG A 25 -0.57 -11.95 -6.69
N ALA A 26 0.04 -10.91 -6.12
CA ALA A 26 -0.22 -10.50 -4.74
C ALA A 26 -1.71 -10.20 -4.48
N ILE A 27 -2.35 -9.45 -5.38
CA ILE A 27 -3.78 -9.13 -5.26
C ILE A 27 -4.64 -10.38 -5.40
N ARG A 28 -4.35 -11.23 -6.38
CA ARG A 28 -5.08 -12.48 -6.59
C ARG A 28 -5.00 -13.37 -5.35
N THR A 29 -3.79 -13.69 -4.88
CA THR A 29 -3.57 -14.56 -3.72
C THR A 29 -4.31 -14.04 -2.49
N TYR A 30 -4.24 -12.73 -2.22
CA TYR A 30 -4.96 -12.14 -1.10
C TYR A 30 -6.48 -12.30 -1.23
N LEU A 31 -7.06 -11.96 -2.38
CA LEU A 31 -8.50 -12.04 -2.59
C LEU A 31 -9.03 -13.48 -2.59
N GLU A 32 -8.27 -14.43 -3.12
CA GLU A 32 -8.60 -15.87 -3.08
C GLU A 32 -8.62 -16.39 -1.64
N SER A 33 -7.64 -16.00 -0.82
CA SER A 33 -7.63 -16.37 0.61
C SER A 33 -8.78 -15.77 1.43
N ARG A 34 -9.36 -14.66 0.96
CA ARG A 34 -10.43 -13.93 1.66
C ARG A 34 -11.83 -14.35 1.22
N ASN A 35 -12.00 -14.78 -0.02
CA ASN A 35 -13.29 -15.21 -0.58
C ASN A 35 -13.47 -16.75 -0.56
N ASP A 36 -12.59 -17.48 0.11
CA ASP A 36 -12.59 -18.94 0.21
C ASP A 36 -12.75 -19.66 -1.15
N GLY A 37 -11.95 -19.24 -2.15
CA GLY A 37 -12.01 -19.86 -3.47
C GLY A 37 -11.16 -19.19 -4.55
N PRO A 38 -10.83 -19.93 -5.63
CA PRO A 38 -10.03 -19.40 -6.73
C PRO A 38 -10.79 -18.32 -7.51
N MET A 39 -10.10 -17.23 -7.85
CA MET A 39 -10.66 -16.19 -8.68
C MET A 39 -10.58 -16.62 -10.15
N THR A 40 -11.71 -16.73 -10.83
CA THR A 40 -11.74 -16.99 -12.27
C THR A 40 -11.55 -15.69 -13.07
N GLY A 41 -10.86 -15.78 -14.21
CA GLY A 41 -10.71 -14.66 -15.16
C GLY A 41 -9.58 -13.67 -14.84
N THR A 42 -9.56 -12.57 -15.59
CA THR A 42 -8.50 -11.57 -15.56
C THR A 42 -8.70 -10.57 -14.42
N LEU A 43 -7.67 -10.40 -13.57
CA LEU A 43 -7.68 -9.38 -12.52
C LEU A 43 -7.51 -8.00 -13.15
N SER A 44 -8.58 -7.21 -13.11
CA SER A 44 -8.57 -5.80 -13.55
C SER A 44 -9.07 -4.91 -12.44
N VAL A 45 -8.38 -3.84 -12.09
CA VAL A 45 -8.81 -2.87 -11.05
C VAL A 45 -8.57 -1.44 -11.51
N ALA A 46 -9.35 -0.50 -10.98
CA ALA A 46 -9.00 0.92 -11.08
C ALA A 46 -8.06 1.27 -9.92
N ARG A 47 -7.01 2.05 -10.17
CA ARG A 47 -6.08 2.49 -9.13
C ARG A 47 -6.45 3.86 -8.61
N TRP A 48 -6.28 4.07 -7.32
CA TRP A 48 -6.36 5.36 -6.65
C TRP A 48 -4.99 5.71 -6.10
N ALA A 49 -4.64 6.99 -6.18
CA ALA A 49 -3.33 7.50 -5.80
C ALA A 49 -3.32 8.18 -4.42
N ARG A 50 -4.49 8.39 -3.81
CA ARG A 50 -4.62 9.18 -2.59
C ARG A 50 -5.71 8.64 -1.70
N LEU A 51 -5.38 8.49 -0.43
CA LEU A 51 -6.27 8.13 0.66
C LEU A 51 -6.11 9.18 1.75
N GLN A 52 -7.21 9.80 2.18
CA GLN A 52 -7.26 10.55 3.42
C GLN A 52 -7.35 9.56 4.58
N LEU A 53 -6.50 9.77 5.59
CA LEU A 53 -6.46 9.03 6.85
C LEU A 53 -7.36 9.72 7.90
N PRO A 54 -7.68 9.07 9.03
CA PRO A 54 -8.59 9.61 10.04
C PRO A 54 -8.16 10.97 10.60
N ASN A 55 -6.84 11.22 10.67
CA ASN A 55 -6.27 12.49 11.11
C ASN A 55 -6.26 13.58 10.02
N GLY A 56 -6.90 13.35 8.87
CA GLY A 56 -6.94 14.28 7.74
C GLY A 56 -5.68 14.28 6.86
N GLN A 57 -4.61 13.58 7.25
CA GLN A 57 -3.43 13.46 6.40
C GLN A 57 -3.74 12.66 5.14
N ILE A 58 -3.01 12.96 4.06
CA ILE A 58 -3.20 12.29 2.77
C ILE A 58 -2.03 11.34 2.54
N ALA A 59 -2.30 10.04 2.68
CA ALA A 59 -1.43 8.99 2.19
C ALA A 59 -1.47 8.96 0.65
N ARG A 60 -0.32 8.77 0.03
CA ARG A 60 -0.13 8.91 -1.42
C ARG A 60 0.53 7.68 -2.00
N SER A 61 0.34 7.46 -3.29
CA SER A 61 0.89 6.28 -3.96
C SER A 61 2.02 6.61 -4.92
N ALA A 62 2.98 5.69 -5.05
CA ALA A 62 4.09 5.76 -5.99
C ALA A 62 3.61 5.93 -7.43
N TRP A 63 2.53 5.23 -7.82
CA TRP A 63 1.96 5.25 -9.18
C TRP A 63 1.75 6.66 -9.78
N LYS A 64 1.31 7.65 -8.98
CA LYS A 64 1.04 9.01 -9.49
C LYS A 64 2.11 10.03 -9.10
N GLU A 65 3.10 9.64 -8.30
CA GLU A 65 4.19 10.52 -7.83
C GLU A 65 5.56 10.18 -8.41
N GLY A 66 5.74 9.01 -9.06
CA GLY A 66 7.00 8.53 -9.65
C GLY A 66 7.58 9.36 -10.80
N LYS A 67 6.96 10.49 -11.17
CA LYS A 67 7.52 11.45 -12.15
C LYS A 67 8.34 12.58 -11.50
N ARG A 68 8.68 12.47 -10.22
CA ARG A 68 9.50 13.47 -9.49
C ARG A 68 10.82 12.84 -9.05
N PRO A 69 11.94 13.57 -9.16
CA PRO A 69 13.26 13.05 -8.78
C PRO A 69 13.29 12.52 -7.35
N LEU A 70 14.15 11.53 -7.08
CA LEU A 70 14.29 10.83 -5.80
C LEU A 70 14.46 11.78 -4.59
N ASN A 71 15.05 12.96 -4.80
CA ASN A 71 15.18 14.03 -3.80
C ASN A 71 13.86 14.77 -3.46
N LYS A 72 12.73 14.41 -4.09
CA LYS A 72 11.38 14.91 -3.81
C LYS A 72 10.37 13.78 -3.54
N VAL A 73 10.85 12.60 -3.13
CA VAL A 73 9.97 11.55 -2.58
C VAL A 73 9.36 12.10 -1.30
N ARG A 74 8.06 12.43 -1.36
CA ARG A 74 7.34 12.90 -0.18
C ARG A 74 7.15 11.72 0.76
N MET A 75 7.49 11.89 2.03
CA MET A 75 7.29 10.89 3.10
C MET A 75 5.88 10.29 3.15
N ALA A 76 4.89 10.99 2.58
CA ALA A 76 3.49 10.57 2.50
C ALA A 76 3.22 9.30 1.65
N ARG A 77 4.22 8.72 0.97
CA ARG A 77 4.09 7.40 0.31
C ARG A 77 4.38 6.24 1.25
N ASN A 78 5.19 6.50 2.27
CA ASN A 78 5.54 5.53 3.28
C ASN A 78 4.45 5.52 4.33
N VAL A 79 4.03 4.33 4.73
CA VAL A 79 3.06 4.17 5.81
C VAL A 79 3.52 3.13 6.79
N LYS A 80 3.05 3.29 8.02
CA LYS A 80 3.17 2.29 9.06
C LYS A 80 1.93 1.39 8.99
N PHE A 81 2.11 0.08 9.03
CA PHE A 81 1.00 -0.86 9.10
C PHE A 81 1.29 -1.96 10.13
N PHE A 82 0.23 -2.56 10.67
CA PHE A 82 0.34 -3.59 11.70
C PHE A 82 0.37 -5.00 11.10
N SER A 83 1.38 -5.76 11.50
CA SER A 83 1.33 -7.22 11.59
C SER A 83 1.83 -7.54 13.00
N VAL A 84 0.92 -7.91 13.91
CA VAL A 84 1.28 -8.14 15.32
C VAL A 84 2.37 -9.22 15.38
N PRO A 85 3.49 -9.03 16.10
CA PRO A 85 3.77 -8.01 17.15
C PRO A 85 4.59 -6.78 16.70
N THR A 86 4.95 -6.67 15.43
CA THR A 86 5.90 -5.67 14.93
C THR A 86 5.25 -4.61 14.05
N HIS A 87 5.82 -3.41 14.09
CA HIS A 87 5.41 -2.35 13.18
C HIS A 87 6.22 -2.49 11.89
N HIS A 88 5.52 -2.61 10.77
CA HIS A 88 6.16 -2.68 9.47
C HIS A 88 5.96 -1.38 8.70
N PHE A 89 6.87 -1.16 7.76
CA PHE A 89 6.86 -0.01 6.88
C PHE A 89 6.85 -0.48 5.43
N GLY A 90 6.25 0.31 4.56
CA GLY A 90 6.28 0.05 3.14
C GLY A 90 5.82 1.25 2.34
N GLU A 91 6.11 1.23 1.04
CA GLU A 91 5.67 2.24 0.10
C GLU A 91 4.34 1.82 -0.53
N ILE A 92 3.32 2.68 -0.48
CA ILE A 92 2.07 2.41 -1.17
C ILE A 92 2.28 2.53 -2.68
N GLN A 93 2.03 1.45 -3.40
CA GLN A 93 2.07 1.44 -4.86
C GLN A 93 0.79 2.07 -5.45
N PHE A 94 -0.38 1.62 -4.98
CA PHE A 94 -1.69 2.20 -5.24
C PHE A 94 -2.77 1.63 -4.33
N PHE A 95 -3.89 2.34 -4.23
CA PHE A 95 -5.12 1.85 -3.60
C PHE A 95 -6.08 1.30 -4.66
N PHE A 96 -6.93 0.35 -4.29
CA PHE A 96 -7.94 -0.21 -5.21
C PHE A 96 -9.17 -0.71 -4.45
N ARG A 97 -10.25 -0.94 -5.20
CA ARG A 97 -11.49 -1.55 -4.71
C ARG A 97 -11.61 -2.98 -5.22
N ALA A 98 -12.04 -3.89 -4.35
CA ALA A 98 -12.36 -5.27 -4.70
C ALA A 98 -13.54 -5.77 -3.87
N LEU A 99 -14.13 -6.90 -4.28
CA LEU A 99 -15.18 -7.58 -3.53
C LEU A 99 -14.54 -8.64 -2.63
N VAL A 100 -14.96 -8.66 -1.37
CA VAL A 100 -14.69 -9.73 -0.40
C VAL A 100 -16.03 -10.16 0.17
N ASP A 101 -16.38 -11.43 0.01
CA ASP A 101 -17.67 -12.03 0.40
C ASP A 101 -18.87 -11.23 -0.15
N GLY A 102 -18.74 -10.73 -1.38
CA GLY A 102 -19.74 -9.88 -2.04
C GLY A 102 -19.79 -8.44 -1.54
N VAL A 103 -19.00 -8.06 -0.54
CA VAL A 103 -18.94 -6.72 0.03
C VAL A 103 -17.82 -5.90 -0.61
N PRO A 104 -18.10 -4.68 -1.14
CA PRO A 104 -17.07 -3.81 -1.66
C PRO A 104 -16.16 -3.27 -0.55
N GLU A 105 -14.88 -3.61 -0.65
CA GLU A 105 -13.83 -3.16 0.27
C GLU A 105 -12.74 -2.37 -0.45
N VAL A 106 -11.90 -1.68 0.33
CA VAL A 106 -10.78 -0.88 -0.18
C VAL A 106 -9.47 -1.41 0.40
N PHE A 107 -8.52 -1.60 -0.50
CA PHE A 107 -7.21 -2.16 -0.20
C PHE A 107 -6.09 -1.24 -0.69
N ALA A 108 -4.91 -1.44 -0.14
CA ALA A 108 -3.66 -0.89 -0.63
C ALA A 108 -2.73 -2.02 -1.06
N LEU A 109 -2.11 -1.87 -2.23
CA LEU A 109 -0.93 -2.65 -2.61
C LEU A 109 0.29 -1.90 -2.09
N LEU A 110 1.09 -2.55 -1.24
CA LEU A 110 2.34 -2.02 -0.71
C LEU A 110 3.54 -2.81 -1.24
N ASP A 111 4.64 -2.12 -1.47
CA ASP A 111 5.97 -2.73 -1.50
C ASP A 111 6.53 -2.69 -0.08
N HIS A 112 6.59 -3.85 0.56
CA HIS A 112 7.05 -4.01 1.93
C HIS A 112 8.56 -3.85 1.99
N TYR A 113 9.02 -3.02 2.92
CA TYR A 113 10.44 -2.89 3.20
C TYR A 113 10.92 -4.10 3.99
N SER A 114 12.05 -4.68 3.60
CA SER A 114 12.69 -5.72 4.41
C SER A 114 12.99 -5.20 5.81
N ASP A 115 13.02 -6.10 6.79
CA ASP A 115 13.42 -5.75 8.15
C ASP A 115 14.76 -5.02 8.11
N PRO A 116 14.92 -3.95 8.91
CA PRO A 116 16.08 -3.08 8.81
C PRO A 116 17.31 -3.84 9.31
N ASP A 117 18.42 -3.69 8.59
CA ASP A 117 19.71 -4.23 9.00
C ASP A 117 20.11 -3.64 10.37
N GLU A 118 20.26 -4.50 11.38
CA GLU A 118 20.53 -4.11 12.78
C GLU A 118 21.81 -3.27 12.90
N GLU A 119 22.75 -3.44 11.97
CA GLU A 119 24.03 -2.72 11.99
C GLU A 119 23.87 -1.22 11.66
N ILE A 120 22.93 -0.88 10.77
CA ILE A 120 22.65 0.51 10.38
C ILE A 120 21.78 1.22 11.43
N LEU A 121 20.90 0.48 12.10
CA LEU A 121 20.06 0.96 13.21
C LEU A 121 20.89 1.45 14.40
N THR A 122 22.02 0.77 14.64
CA THR A 122 22.94 1.10 15.73
C THR A 122 23.83 2.29 15.39
N LYS A 123 24.26 2.43 14.11
CA LYS A 123 25.15 3.51 13.65
C LYS A 123 24.46 4.84 13.34
N SER A 124 23.12 4.88 13.24
CA SER A 124 22.36 6.07 12.82
C SER A 124 21.54 6.77 13.91
N TYR A 125 21.82 6.51 15.20
CA TYR A 125 21.08 7.09 16.33
C TYR A 125 19.55 6.95 16.19
N LYS A 126 19.07 5.78 15.73
CA LYS A 126 17.63 5.48 15.52
C LYS A 126 16.89 6.43 14.56
N THR A 127 17.59 7.24 13.78
CA THR A 127 16.96 8.31 12.97
C THR A 127 16.75 7.90 11.51
N ILE A 128 17.45 6.88 11.01
CA ILE A 128 17.35 6.47 9.60
C ILE A 128 16.98 4.99 9.51
N TRP A 129 15.71 4.72 9.19
CA TRP A 129 15.25 3.42 8.66
C TRP A 129 15.73 3.33 7.21
N LEU A 130 16.98 2.89 7.01
CA LEU A 130 17.52 2.60 5.69
C LEU A 130 17.06 1.20 5.30
N CYS A 131 15.84 1.08 4.78
CA CYS A 131 15.40 -0.15 4.17
C CYS A 131 15.85 -0.20 2.72
N ASP A 132 16.38 -1.34 2.30
CA ASP A 132 16.53 -1.61 0.88
C ASP A 132 15.16 -1.47 0.22
N HIS A 133 15.07 -0.52 -0.70
CA HIS A 133 13.88 -0.26 -1.48
C HIS A 133 13.53 -1.58 -2.19
N GLY A 134 12.42 -2.22 -1.82
CA GLY A 134 12.09 -3.59 -2.17
C GLY A 134 12.00 -3.89 -3.68
N GLN A 135 12.15 -2.91 -4.58
CA GLN A 135 12.03 -3.03 -6.03
C GLN A 135 10.83 -3.90 -6.49
N GLY A 136 9.73 -3.90 -5.74
CA GLY A 136 8.56 -4.73 -6.01
C GLY A 136 8.73 -6.23 -5.72
N LYS A 137 9.71 -6.62 -4.90
CA LYS A 137 9.98 -8.02 -4.53
C LYS A 137 9.07 -8.52 -3.40
N PHE A 138 8.56 -7.62 -2.54
CA PHE A 138 7.69 -7.97 -1.41
C PHE A 138 6.35 -7.23 -1.49
N LEU A 139 5.60 -7.49 -2.57
CA LEU A 139 4.29 -6.89 -2.77
C LEU A 139 3.23 -7.59 -1.91
N ILE A 140 2.58 -6.83 -1.04
CA ILE A 140 1.50 -7.32 -0.17
C ILE A 140 0.24 -6.46 -0.34
N VAL A 141 -0.91 -7.06 -0.04
CA VAL A 141 -2.20 -6.37 -0.01
C VAL A 141 -2.70 -6.28 1.43
N ILE A 142 -3.10 -5.07 1.83
CA ILE A 142 -3.67 -4.82 3.16
C ILE A 142 -4.98 -4.03 3.05
N PRO A 143 -5.94 -4.22 3.97
CA PRO A 143 -7.10 -3.34 4.09
C PRO A 143 -6.66 -1.92 4.45
N VAL A 144 -7.27 -0.89 3.86
CA VAL A 144 -6.83 0.49 4.13
C VAL A 144 -7.00 0.94 5.58
N LYS A 145 -7.88 0.29 6.34
CA LYS A 145 -8.11 0.58 7.76
C LYS A 145 -6.98 0.11 8.68
N THR A 146 -6.00 -0.63 8.17
CA THR A 146 -4.78 -1.01 8.92
C THR A 146 -3.61 -0.04 8.68
N ILE A 147 -3.83 1.02 7.89
CA ILE A 147 -2.83 2.02 7.53
C ILE A 147 -2.82 3.14 8.55
N PHE A 148 -1.65 3.38 9.14
CA PHE A 148 -1.44 4.48 10.07
C PHE A 148 -0.51 5.53 9.48
N PRO A 149 -0.73 6.81 9.82
CA PRO A 149 0.16 7.88 9.44
C PRO A 149 1.56 7.66 10.03
N LEU A 150 2.59 7.92 9.24
CA LEU A 150 3.91 8.19 9.78
C LEU A 150 3.86 9.57 10.44
N LEU A 151 3.93 9.59 11.77
CA LEU A 151 4.21 10.82 12.50
C LEU A 151 5.67 11.19 12.20
N LEU A 152 5.86 12.32 11.52
CA LEU A 152 7.17 12.99 11.39
C LEU A 152 7.41 13.86 12.63
#